data_AF-A0A0N4WK29-F1
#
_entry.id   AF-A0A0N4WK29-F1
#
_cell.length_a   1.000
_cell.length_b   1.000
_cell.length_c   1.000
_cell.angle_alpha   90.00
_cell.angle_beta   90.00
_cell.angle_gamma   90.00
#
_symmetry.space_group_name_H-M   'P 1'
#
loop_
_entity.id
_entity.type
_entity.pdbx_description
1 polymer ?
#
loop_
_entity_poly.entity_id
_entity_poly.type
_entity_poly.pdbx_seq_one_letter_code
_entity_poly.pdbx_strand_id
1 'polypeptide(L)'
;MGLYSLVNAFLKTELVKVQEARVHFDSMSNSMDEALSRNAASTRARPSDAADGRNALTAVGACFAHTTMDYVAQINIAHAQKDHLIVEAVRVQSRFHEN
;
A
#
# COMPACT_ATOMS: atom_id res chain seq x y z
N MET A 1 -16.88 26.14 -10.68
CA MET A 1 -16.07 25.34 -11.62
C MET A 1 -14.80 24.73 -11.01
N GLY A 2 -14.19 25.30 -9.93
CA GLY A 2 -12.90 24.80 -9.41
C GLY A 2 -12.92 23.55 -8.51
N LEU A 3 -14.01 23.28 -7.78
CA LEU A 3 -14.02 22.16 -6.83
C LEU A 3 -14.16 20.79 -7.53
N TYR A 4 -14.96 20.71 -8.58
CA TYR A 4 -15.23 19.47 -9.30
C TYR A 4 -13.99 18.95 -10.03
N SER A 5 -13.19 19.85 -10.61
CA SER A 5 -11.92 19.48 -11.26
C SER A 5 -10.86 19.01 -10.26
N LEU A 6 -10.78 19.63 -9.07
CA LEU A 6 -9.88 19.24 -8.00
C LEU A 6 -10.21 17.86 -7.43
N VAL A 7 -11.49 17.61 -7.14
CA VAL A 7 -11.96 16.30 -6.68
C VAL A 7 -11.73 15.22 -7.73
N ASN A 8 -11.99 15.51 -9.01
CA ASN A 8 -11.80 14.56 -10.09
C ASN A 8 -10.30 14.26 -10.36
N ALA A 9 -9.42 15.26 -10.21
CA ALA A 9 -7.98 15.06 -10.28
C ALA A 9 -7.47 14.20 -9.11
N PHE A 10 -7.92 14.49 -7.89
CA PHE A 10 -7.60 13.69 -6.70
C PHE A 10 -8.04 12.23 -6.87
N LEU A 11 -9.30 12.01 -7.28
CA LEU A 11 -9.84 10.66 -7.52
C LEU A 11 -9.06 9.91 -8.61
N LYS A 12 -8.64 10.59 -9.68
CA LYS A 12 -7.88 9.95 -10.76
C LYS A 12 -6.44 9.64 -10.38
N THR A 13 -5.80 10.46 -9.57
CA THR A 13 -4.37 10.31 -9.29
C THR A 13 -4.11 9.47 -8.05
N GLU A 14 -4.78 9.76 -6.94
CA GLU A 14 -4.47 9.09 -5.67
C GLU A 14 -5.15 7.72 -5.56
N LEU A 15 -6.37 7.58 -6.06
CA LEU A 15 -7.05 6.28 -6.04
C LEU A 15 -6.32 5.27 -6.94
N VAL A 16 -5.78 5.71 -8.07
CA VAL A 16 -4.99 4.87 -8.98
C VAL A 16 -3.70 4.40 -8.28
N LYS A 17 -2.97 5.28 -7.60
CA LYS A 17 -1.77 4.90 -6.83
C LYS A 17 -2.08 3.90 -5.72
N VAL A 18 -3.18 4.10 -4.98
CA VAL A 18 -3.62 3.14 -3.95
C VAL A 18 -3.99 1.79 -4.57
N GLN A 19 -4.65 1.81 -5.73
CA GLN A 19 -5.02 0.60 -6.46
C GLN A 19 -3.80 -0.17 -6.99
N GLU A 20 -2.79 0.53 -7.52
CA GLU A 20 -1.51 -0.05 -7.95
C GLU A 20 -0.76 -0.65 -6.77
N ALA A 21 -0.63 0.10 -5.66
CA ALA A 21 0.00 -0.39 -4.45
C ALA A 21 -0.72 -1.63 -3.88
N ARG A 22 -2.06 -1.67 -3.97
CA ARG A 22 -2.85 -2.84 -3.60
C ARG A 22 -2.53 -4.06 -4.47
N VAL A 23 -2.42 -3.89 -5.79
CA VAL A 23 -2.06 -4.99 -6.70
C VAL A 23 -0.68 -5.56 -6.37
N HIS A 24 0.28 -4.69 -6.07
CA HIS A 24 1.61 -5.13 -5.62
C HIS A 24 1.58 -5.86 -4.29
N PHE A 25 0.80 -5.36 -3.33
CA PHE A 25 0.59 -6.02 -2.04
C PHE A 25 -0.04 -7.41 -2.20
N ASP A 26 -1.12 -7.55 -2.97
CA ASP A 26 -1.80 -8.83 -3.19
C ASP A 26 -0.85 -9.85 -3.87
N SER A 27 -0.06 -9.41 -4.85
CA SER A 27 0.96 -10.24 -5.51
C SER A 27 2.06 -10.71 -4.54
N MET A 28 2.56 -9.80 -3.70
CA MET A 28 3.60 -10.11 -2.72
C MET A 28 3.06 -11.02 -1.59
N SER A 29 1.79 -10.86 -1.21
CA SER A 29 1.12 -11.74 -0.25
C SER A 29 1.09 -13.18 -0.75
N ASN A 30 0.71 -13.40 -2.01
CA ASN A 30 0.73 -14.74 -2.60
C ASN A 30 2.14 -15.34 -2.62
N SER A 31 3.16 -14.53 -2.94
CA SER A 31 4.57 -14.96 -2.92
C SER A 31 5.03 -15.38 -1.52
N MET A 32 4.56 -14.68 -0.49
CA MET A 32 4.83 -14.99 0.91
C MET A 32 4.17 -16.32 1.32
N ASP A 33 2.92 -16.55 0.95
CA ASP A 33 2.20 -17.79 1.22
C ASP A 33 2.88 -19.00 0.57
N GLU A 34 3.34 -18.86 -0.68
CA GLU A 34 4.11 -19.90 -1.35
C GLU A 34 5.46 -20.15 -0.65
N ALA A 35 6.16 -19.09 -0.22
CA ALA A 35 7.44 -19.24 0.47
C ALA A 35 7.27 -19.94 1.83
N LEU A 36 6.18 -19.64 2.55
CA LEU A 36 5.81 -20.33 3.79
C LEU A 36 5.52 -21.81 3.53
N SER A 37 4.73 -22.13 2.50
CA SER A 37 4.41 -23.50 2.10
C SER A 37 5.68 -24.30 1.75
N ARG A 38 6.57 -23.72 0.93
CA ARG A 38 7.85 -24.33 0.55
C ARG A 38 8.74 -24.58 1.78
N ASN A 39 8.91 -23.59 2.65
CA ASN A 39 9.73 -23.74 3.86
C ASN A 39 9.15 -24.77 4.85
N ALA A 40 7.81 -24.86 4.95
CA ALA A 40 7.16 -25.88 5.76
C ALA A 40 7.35 -27.29 5.19
N ALA A 41 7.38 -27.42 3.86
CA ALA A 41 7.66 -28.67 3.16
C ALA A 41 9.14 -29.08 3.17
N SER A 42 10.08 -28.16 3.45
CA SER A 42 11.51 -28.45 3.52
C SER A 42 11.81 -29.48 4.62
N THR A 43 12.33 -30.64 4.21
CA THR A 43 12.60 -31.77 5.11
C THR A 43 13.78 -31.48 6.03
N ARG A 44 13.59 -31.63 7.35
CA ARG A 44 14.68 -31.52 8.35
C ARG A 44 15.77 -32.59 8.22
N ALA A 45 15.53 -33.63 7.40
CA ALA A 45 16.49 -34.70 7.12
C ALA A 45 17.73 -34.22 6.34
N ARG A 46 17.61 -33.10 5.61
CA ARG A 46 18.73 -32.43 4.93
C ARG A 46 18.88 -31.01 5.47
N PRO A 47 19.84 -30.77 6.38
CA PRO A 47 20.04 -29.45 6.99
C PRO A 47 20.27 -28.31 5.99
N SER A 48 20.87 -28.59 4.83
CA SER A 48 21.06 -27.64 3.73
C SER A 48 19.73 -27.15 3.16
N ASP A 49 18.84 -28.08 2.83
CA ASP A 49 17.57 -27.80 2.15
C ASP A 49 16.62 -27.01 3.07
N ALA A 50 16.71 -27.26 4.39
CA ALA A 50 16.00 -26.50 5.41
C ALA A 50 16.59 -25.09 5.63
N ALA A 51 17.90 -24.91 5.45
CA ALA A 51 18.53 -23.60 5.51
C ALA A 51 18.16 -22.74 4.29
N ASP A 52 18.16 -23.32 3.09
CA ASP A 52 17.81 -22.65 1.85
C ASP A 52 16.33 -22.20 1.83
N GLY A 53 15.41 -23.06 2.27
CA GLY A 53 14.00 -22.71 2.42
C GLY A 53 13.78 -21.53 3.37
N ARG A 54 14.50 -21.52 4.50
CA ARG A 54 14.43 -20.42 5.48
C ARG A 54 15.04 -19.12 4.94
N ASN A 55 16.14 -19.20 4.20
CA ASN A 55 16.78 -18.04 3.59
C ASN A 55 15.87 -17.41 2.53
N ALA A 56 15.25 -18.24 1.68
CA ALA A 56 14.28 -17.79 0.69
C ALA A 56 13.06 -17.12 1.36
N LEU A 57 12.51 -17.74 2.41
CA LEU A 57 11.41 -17.16 3.18
C LEU A 57 11.80 -15.83 3.83
N THR A 58 13.01 -15.70 4.34
CA THR A 58 13.49 -14.45 4.96
C THR A 58 13.54 -13.32 3.93
N ALA A 59 14.04 -13.59 2.72
CA ALA A 59 14.08 -12.60 1.64
C ALA A 59 12.66 -12.17 1.22
N VAL A 60 11.75 -13.13 0.99
CA VAL A 60 10.36 -12.82 0.62
C VAL A 60 9.65 -12.06 1.74
N GLY A 61 9.87 -12.44 3.00
CA GLY A 61 9.30 -11.77 4.17
C GLY A 61 9.74 -10.31 4.29
N ALA A 62 11.01 -10.01 4.00
CA ALA A 62 11.50 -8.63 3.96
C ALA A 62 10.79 -7.82 2.86
N CYS A 63 10.70 -8.35 1.64
CA CYS A 63 9.98 -7.71 0.54
C CYS A 63 8.51 -7.49 0.87
N PHE A 64 7.84 -8.49 1.47
CA PHE A 64 6.45 -8.38 1.91
C PHE A 64 6.25 -7.26 2.94
N ALA A 65 7.14 -7.15 3.93
CA ALA A 65 7.08 -6.07 4.91
C ALA A 65 7.21 -4.68 4.24
N HIS A 66 8.14 -4.52 3.30
CA HIS A 66 8.31 -3.27 2.55
C HIS A 66 7.06 -2.93 1.72
N THR A 67 6.56 -3.88 0.93
CA THR A 67 5.36 -3.67 0.10
C THR A 67 4.12 -3.37 0.97
N THR A 68 4.00 -4.00 2.14
CA THR A 68 2.92 -3.69 3.09
C THR A 68 3.01 -2.26 3.60
N MET A 69 4.22 -1.82 4.01
CA MET A 69 4.44 -0.44 4.44
C MET A 69 4.12 0.56 3.33
N ASP A 70 4.53 0.29 2.09
CA ASP A 70 4.23 1.14 0.94
C ASP A 70 2.72 1.26 0.70
N TYR A 71 1.99 0.13 0.75
CA TYR A 71 0.54 0.13 0.57
C TYR A 71 -0.18 0.93 1.66
N VAL A 72 0.19 0.75 2.93
CA VAL A 72 -0.35 1.52 4.06
C VAL A 72 -0.01 3.00 3.93
N ALA A 73 1.21 3.34 3.51
CA ALA A 73 1.61 4.72 3.29
C ALA A 73 0.76 5.40 2.21
N GLN A 74 0.49 4.72 1.09
CA GLN A 74 -0.35 5.25 0.02
C GLN A 74 -1.80 5.50 0.47
N ILE A 75 -2.37 4.60 1.28
CA ILE A 75 -3.69 4.82 1.90
C ILE A 75 -3.67 6.07 2.78
N ASN A 76 -2.65 6.19 3.64
CA ASN A 76 -2.53 7.33 4.56
C ASN A 76 -2.38 8.66 3.80
N ILE A 77 -1.61 8.68 2.72
CA ILE A 77 -1.43 9.86 1.86
C ILE A 77 -2.76 10.25 1.21
N ALA A 78 -3.48 9.28 0.62
CA ALA A 78 -4.78 9.53 0.00
C ALA A 78 -5.79 10.08 1.02
N HIS A 79 -5.83 9.53 2.23
CA HIS A 79 -6.69 10.03 3.31
C HIS A 79 -6.33 11.46 3.73
N ALA A 80 -5.04 11.75 3.98
CA ALA A 80 -4.59 13.08 4.40
C ALA A 80 -4.88 14.16 3.34
N GLN A 81 -4.69 13.83 2.06
CA GLN A 81 -5.00 14.75 0.96
C GLN A 81 -6.51 15.02 0.83
N LYS A 82 -7.36 14.00 1.01
CA LYS A 82 -8.83 14.19 1.07
C LYS A 82 -9.21 15.16 2.19
N ASP A 83 -8.62 15.02 3.36
CA ASP A 83 -8.91 15.87 4.52
C ASP A 83 -8.47 17.32 4.27
N HIS A 84 -7.31 17.53 3.63
CA HIS A 84 -6.85 18.87 3.23
C HIS A 84 -7.84 19.55 2.27
N LEU A 85 -8.38 18.81 1.29
CA LEU A 85 -9.37 19.35 0.33
C LEU A 85 -10.65 19.82 1.00
N ILE A 86 -11.15 19.08 2.00
CA ILE A 86 -12.35 19.46 2.74
C ILE A 86 -12.09 20.71 3.58
N VAL A 87 -10.95 20.76 4.28
CA VAL A 87 -10.57 21.93 5.10
C VAL A 87 -10.37 23.17 4.24
N GLU A 88 -9.77 23.03 3.06
CA GLU A 88 -9.60 24.12 2.10
C GLU A 88 -10.95 24.62 1.56
N ALA A 89 -11.86 23.71 1.20
CA ALA A 89 -13.20 24.08 0.75
C ALA A 89 -13.99 24.86 1.82
N VAL A 90 -13.92 24.45 3.09
CA VAL A 90 -14.56 25.15 4.22
C VAL A 90 -13.94 26.53 4.47
N ARG A 91 -12.61 26.64 4.36
CA ARG A 91 -11.90 27.93 4.50
C ARG A 91 -12.28 28.92 3.40
N VAL A 92 -12.36 28.47 2.16
CA VAL A 92 -12.78 29.32 1.04
C VAL A 92 -14.21 29.82 1.25
N GLN A 93 -15.14 28.94 1.66
CA GLN A 93 -16.53 29.31 1.95
C GLN A 93 -16.64 30.34 3.10
N SER A 94 -15.81 30.22 4.14
CA SER A 94 -15.81 31.15 5.28
C SER A 94 -15.28 32.52 4.88
N ARG A 95 -14.25 32.58 4.01
CA ARG A 95 -13.74 33.84 3.44
C ARG A 95 -14.74 34.58 2.56
N PHE A 96 -15.68 33.87 1.93
CA PHE A 96 -16.77 34.50 1.18
C PHE A 96 -17.85 35.11 2.06
N HIS A 97 -17.91 34.75 3.35
CA HIS A 97 -18.92 35.24 4.29
C HIS A 97 -18.44 36.44 5.14
N GLU A 98 -17.15 36.80 5.03
CA GLU A 98 -16.50 37.95 5.70
C GLU A 98 -16.29 39.16 4.78
N ASN A 99 -16.71 39.10 3.50
CA ASN A 99 -16.69 40.19 2.52
C ASN A 99 -18.11 40.52 2.07
#